data_AF-A0A9P5A743-F1
#
_entry.id   AF-A0A9P5A743-F1
#
_cell.length_a   1.000
_cell.length_b   1.000
_cell.length_c   1.000
_cell.angle_alpha   90.00
_cell.angle_beta   90.00
_cell.angle_gamma   90.00
#
_symmetry.space_group_name_H-M   'P 1'
#
loop_
_entity.id
_entity.type
_entity.pdbx_description
1 polymer ?
#
loop_
_entity_poly.entity_id
_entity_poly.type
_entity_poly.pdbx_seq_one_letter_code
_entity_poly.pdbx_strand_id
1 'polypeptide(L)'
;MEFPPFHNSILCPALDLVPENAPPDLFASELSFFASHPWTASLLCAPDAIPFLPSCRNPKSPAHDQLFGNTLNNSRGLTHLISYFRAPSFEVARDPAHNITEIAVLVSVGEGVSGYPGIVHGGIVAALLDESMGTIFDLNGSLRKEARAFKTHNVTGGIDVKYLKPVPTDSVVCITAVAEEIDGRKTKVRGELKNEKGEVLATCSSQWVALKANL
;
A
#
# COMPACT_ATOMS: atom_id res chain seq x y z
N MET A 1 -3.48 -16.08 26.62
CA MET A 1 -4.08 -14.79 26.26
C MET A 1 -4.22 -14.83 24.75
N GLU A 2 -5.43 -15.06 24.26
CA GLU A 2 -5.70 -15.12 22.82
C GLU A 2 -5.57 -13.71 22.23
N PHE A 3 -4.86 -13.58 21.12
CA PHE A 3 -4.83 -12.33 20.38
C PHE A 3 -6.21 -12.11 19.76
N PRO A 4 -6.79 -10.91 19.86
CA PRO A 4 -7.91 -10.58 18.99
C PRO A 4 -7.44 -10.81 17.54
N PRO A 5 -8.27 -11.41 16.70
CA PRO A 5 -7.86 -11.75 15.36
C PRO A 5 -7.42 -10.49 14.61
N PHE A 6 -6.32 -10.60 13.87
CA PHE A 6 -5.79 -9.55 13.00
C PHE A 6 -6.83 -9.24 11.92
N HIS A 7 -7.62 -8.18 12.14
CA HIS A 7 -8.72 -7.76 11.26
C HIS A 7 -8.36 -6.44 10.62
N ASN A 8 -7.74 -6.55 9.44
CA ASN A 8 -7.50 -5.42 8.56
C ASN A 8 -8.66 -5.23 7.59
N SER A 9 -8.75 -4.04 7.03
CA SER A 9 -9.82 -3.64 6.12
C SER A 9 -9.38 -3.62 4.65
N ILE A 10 -8.40 -4.47 4.30
CA ILE A 10 -8.02 -4.75 2.92
C ILE A 10 -9.27 -5.17 2.14
N LEU A 11 -9.50 -4.53 1.00
CA LEU A 11 -10.58 -4.88 0.07
C LEU A 11 -9.99 -5.49 -1.20
N CYS A 12 -10.06 -6.81 -1.32
CA CYS A 12 -9.66 -7.57 -2.51
C CYS A 12 -10.79 -8.54 -2.92
N PRO A 13 -11.69 -8.13 -3.83
CA PRO A 13 -12.79 -8.97 -4.28
C PRO A 13 -12.33 -10.30 -4.91
N ALA A 14 -11.22 -10.31 -5.64
CA ALA A 14 -10.68 -11.53 -6.27
C ALA A 14 -10.24 -12.61 -5.27
N LEU A 15 -9.98 -12.22 -4.02
CA LEU A 15 -9.55 -13.12 -2.95
C LEU A 15 -10.60 -13.30 -1.83
N ASP A 16 -11.83 -12.85 -2.08
CA ASP A 16 -12.94 -12.84 -1.10
C ASP A 16 -12.61 -12.07 0.20
N LEU A 17 -11.71 -11.09 0.12
CA LEU A 17 -11.40 -10.18 1.22
C LEU A 17 -12.27 -8.93 1.06
N VAL A 18 -13.49 -8.98 1.58
CA VAL A 18 -14.45 -7.86 1.49
C VAL A 18 -14.90 -7.48 2.90
N PRO A 19 -14.40 -6.37 3.47
CA PRO A 19 -14.84 -5.90 4.78
C PRO A 19 -16.32 -5.50 4.75
N GLU A 20 -17.07 -5.81 5.81
CA GLU A 20 -18.51 -5.53 5.91
C GLU A 20 -18.86 -4.04 5.78
N ASN A 21 -17.94 -3.16 6.18
CA ASN A 21 -18.12 -1.71 6.12
C ASN A 21 -17.72 -1.09 4.77
N ALA A 22 -17.20 -1.88 3.82
CA ALA A 22 -16.76 -1.37 2.54
C ALA A 22 -17.95 -0.86 1.71
N PRO A 23 -17.94 0.39 1.22
CA PRO A 23 -18.95 0.86 0.28
C PRO A 23 -18.93 -0.02 -0.99
N PRO A 24 -20.09 -0.43 -1.52
CA PRO A 24 -20.17 -1.39 -2.63
C PRO A 24 -19.35 -1.00 -3.87
N ASP A 25 -19.33 0.30 -4.19
CA ASP A 25 -18.67 0.81 -5.41
C ASP A 25 -17.21 1.23 -5.18
N LEU A 26 -16.70 1.20 -3.95
CA LEU A 26 -15.39 1.76 -3.60
C LEU A 26 -14.25 1.14 -4.43
N PHE A 27 -14.22 -0.19 -4.53
CA PHE A 27 -13.21 -0.87 -5.34
C PHE A 27 -13.37 -0.56 -6.84
N ALA A 28 -14.62 -0.59 -7.33
CA ALA A 28 -14.92 -0.35 -8.74
C ALA A 28 -14.57 1.09 -9.18
N SER A 29 -14.81 2.08 -8.32
CA SER A 29 -14.47 3.48 -8.61
C SER A 29 -12.97 3.71 -8.69
N GLU A 30 -12.19 3.14 -7.76
CA GLU A 30 -10.73 3.23 -7.78
C GLU A 30 -10.17 2.52 -9.02
N LEU A 31 -10.63 1.29 -9.29
CA LEU A 31 -10.21 0.54 -10.46
C LEU A 31 -10.54 1.29 -11.76
N SER A 32 -11.73 1.90 -11.86
CA SER A 32 -12.13 2.67 -13.04
C SER A 32 -11.25 3.90 -13.27
N PHE A 33 -10.86 4.62 -12.21
CA PHE A 33 -9.96 5.77 -12.33
C PHE A 33 -8.59 5.36 -12.86
N PHE A 34 -7.99 4.32 -12.29
CA PHE A 34 -6.67 3.86 -12.77
C PHE A 34 -6.76 3.12 -14.11
N ALA A 35 -7.89 2.50 -14.45
CA ALA A 35 -8.09 1.92 -15.79
C ALA A 35 -8.26 2.99 -16.88
N SER A 36 -8.64 4.23 -16.55
CA SER A 36 -8.76 5.31 -17.55
C SER A 36 -7.40 5.86 -18.01
N HIS A 37 -6.30 5.51 -17.34
CA HIS A 37 -4.95 5.92 -17.71
C HIS A 37 -4.23 4.72 -18.36
N PRO A 38 -3.77 4.81 -19.63
CA PRO A 38 -3.27 3.64 -20.35
C PRO A 38 -2.13 2.89 -19.66
N TRP A 39 -1.20 3.60 -19.02
CA TRP A 39 -0.04 2.97 -18.39
C TRP A 39 -0.42 2.21 -17.12
N THR A 40 -1.28 2.74 -16.26
CA THR A 40 -1.77 2.02 -15.07
C THR A 40 -2.73 0.90 -15.44
N ALA A 41 -3.56 1.09 -16.47
CA ALA A 41 -4.42 0.02 -17.00
C ALA A 41 -3.59 -1.20 -17.43
N SER A 42 -2.44 -0.97 -18.08
CA SER A 42 -1.53 -2.06 -18.47
C SER A 42 -0.94 -2.83 -17.29
N LEU A 43 -0.75 -2.17 -16.14
CA LEU A 43 -0.27 -2.80 -14.91
C LEU A 43 -1.38 -3.62 -14.24
N LEU A 44 -2.58 -3.04 -14.13
CA LEU A 44 -3.72 -3.65 -13.44
C LEU A 44 -4.39 -4.77 -14.22
N CYS A 45 -4.31 -4.75 -15.56
CA CYS A 45 -4.87 -5.77 -16.44
C CYS A 45 -3.86 -6.89 -16.78
N ALA A 46 -2.65 -6.84 -16.23
CA ALA A 46 -1.69 -7.93 -16.40
C ALA A 46 -2.30 -9.24 -15.86
N PRO A 47 -2.13 -10.38 -16.55
CA PRO A 47 -2.84 -11.63 -16.22
C PRO A 47 -2.49 -12.18 -14.83
N ASP A 48 -1.32 -11.80 -14.30
CA ASP A 48 -0.82 -12.17 -12.98
C ASP A 48 -1.11 -11.10 -11.91
N ALA A 49 -1.66 -9.93 -12.28
CA ALA A 49 -1.93 -8.86 -11.34
C ALA A 49 -3.25 -9.08 -10.59
N ILE A 50 -3.20 -8.89 -9.27
CA ILE A 50 -4.36 -8.97 -8.37
C ILE A 50 -4.51 -7.61 -7.68
N PRO A 51 -5.44 -6.75 -8.15
CA PRO A 51 -5.69 -5.47 -7.51
C PRO A 51 -6.47 -5.59 -6.19
N PHE A 52 -6.19 -4.67 -5.27
CA PHE A 52 -6.85 -4.54 -3.97
C PHE A 52 -6.76 -3.10 -3.46
N LEU A 53 -7.62 -2.72 -2.52
CA LEU A 53 -7.45 -1.47 -1.77
C LEU A 53 -6.77 -1.73 -0.43
N PRO A 54 -5.77 -0.92 -0.06
CA PRO A 54 -5.17 -0.99 1.27
C PRO A 54 -6.13 -0.51 2.35
N SER A 55 -5.86 -0.89 3.59
CA SER A 55 -6.70 -0.61 4.77
C SER A 55 -7.03 0.87 4.92
N CYS A 56 -6.08 1.77 4.59
CA CYS A 56 -6.28 3.21 4.69
C CYS A 56 -7.35 3.77 3.75
N ARG A 57 -7.78 3.04 2.71
CA ARG A 57 -8.91 3.43 1.85
C ARG A 57 -10.27 2.98 2.35
N ASN A 58 -10.30 2.07 3.31
CA ASN A 58 -11.51 1.68 4.01
C ASN A 58 -11.22 1.58 5.52
N PRO A 59 -10.94 2.70 6.21
CA PRO A 59 -10.53 2.64 7.61
C PRO A 59 -11.56 1.92 8.47
N LYS A 60 -11.09 1.07 9.39
CA LYS A 60 -11.95 0.26 10.26
C LYS A 60 -12.90 1.09 11.14
N SER A 61 -12.46 2.30 11.52
CA SER A 61 -13.27 3.25 12.26
C SER A 61 -12.78 4.68 12.07
N PRO A 62 -13.54 5.70 12.50
CA PRO A 62 -13.09 7.11 12.48
C PRO A 62 -11.86 7.43 13.32
N ALA A 63 -11.28 6.46 14.04
CA ALA A 63 -10.04 6.64 14.79
C ALA A 63 -8.80 6.04 14.09
N HIS A 64 -9.00 5.24 13.03
CA HIS A 64 -7.91 4.54 12.32
C HIS A 64 -7.56 5.27 11.01
N ASP A 65 -6.31 5.13 10.56
CA ASP A 65 -5.81 5.62 9.27
C ASP A 65 -6.13 7.09 8.98
N GLN A 66 -6.12 7.94 10.02
CA GLN A 66 -6.61 9.32 9.91
C GLN A 66 -5.79 10.19 8.96
N LEU A 67 -4.50 9.91 8.79
CA LEU A 67 -3.67 10.65 7.86
C LEU A 67 -4.07 10.33 6.41
N PHE A 68 -4.00 9.06 5.99
CA PHE A 68 -4.23 8.66 4.60
C PHE A 68 -5.69 8.48 4.22
N GLY A 69 -6.52 7.93 5.12
CA GLY A 69 -7.92 7.63 4.87
C GLY A 69 -8.88 8.79 5.03
N ASN A 70 -8.45 9.86 5.71
CA ASN A 70 -9.29 11.02 5.99
C ASN A 70 -8.59 12.35 5.63
N THR A 71 -7.49 12.69 6.29
CA THR A 71 -6.84 14.01 6.14
C THR A 71 -6.35 14.26 4.71
N LEU A 72 -5.67 13.29 4.13
CA LEU A 72 -5.15 13.35 2.78
C LEU A 72 -6.15 12.86 1.74
N ASN A 73 -7.19 12.12 2.13
CA ASN A 73 -8.20 11.59 1.22
C ASN A 73 -9.26 12.65 0.87
N ASN A 74 -8.88 13.57 -0.02
CA ASN A 74 -9.78 14.62 -0.49
C ASN A 74 -9.43 15.00 -1.93
N SER A 75 -10.24 15.86 -2.54
CA SER A 75 -10.12 16.26 -3.95
C SER A 75 -8.86 17.04 -4.31
N ARG A 76 -8.11 17.56 -3.32
CA ARG A 76 -6.82 18.23 -3.52
C ARG A 76 -5.64 17.41 -3.00
N GLY A 77 -5.90 16.35 -2.24
CA GLY A 77 -4.87 15.52 -1.62
C GLY A 77 -4.54 14.29 -2.44
N LEU A 78 -4.59 13.13 -1.78
CA LEU A 78 -4.45 11.81 -2.37
C LEU A 78 -5.83 11.26 -2.69
N THR A 79 -6.43 11.66 -3.81
CA THR A 79 -7.84 11.37 -4.11
C THR A 79 -8.10 9.90 -4.45
N HIS A 80 -7.21 9.28 -5.22
CA HIS A 80 -7.34 7.89 -5.67
C HIS A 80 -6.12 7.08 -5.29
N LEU A 81 -6.33 5.84 -4.85
CA LEU A 81 -5.27 4.90 -4.54
C LEU A 81 -5.75 3.47 -4.69
N ILE A 82 -4.99 2.67 -5.44
CA ILE A 82 -5.18 1.23 -5.57
C ILE A 82 -3.82 0.53 -5.46
N SER A 83 -3.82 -0.65 -4.86
CA SER A 83 -2.65 -1.50 -4.79
C SER A 83 -2.84 -2.72 -5.69
N TYR A 84 -1.74 -3.34 -6.11
CA TYR A 84 -1.78 -4.67 -6.71
C TYR A 84 -0.52 -5.44 -6.32
N PHE A 85 -0.64 -6.76 -6.39
CA PHE A 85 0.50 -7.66 -6.31
C PHE A 85 0.42 -8.68 -7.45
N ARG A 86 1.49 -9.43 -7.67
CA ARG A 86 1.53 -10.46 -8.71
C ARG A 86 1.52 -11.84 -8.11
N ALA A 87 0.71 -12.75 -8.64
CA ALA A 87 0.71 -14.15 -8.27
C ALA A 87 0.39 -15.04 -9.48
N PRO A 88 1.02 -16.22 -9.62
CA PRO A 88 0.72 -17.15 -10.71
C PRO A 88 -0.71 -17.70 -10.69
N SER A 89 -1.31 -17.78 -9.50
CA SER A 89 -2.71 -18.17 -9.33
C SER A 89 -3.25 -17.68 -7.98
N PHE A 90 -4.57 -17.74 -7.83
CA PHE A 90 -5.24 -17.41 -6.57
C PHE A 90 -4.96 -18.41 -5.45
N GLU A 91 -4.65 -19.66 -5.77
CA GLU A 91 -4.26 -20.69 -4.80
C GLU A 91 -2.89 -20.36 -4.21
N VAL A 92 -1.92 -19.99 -5.05
CA VAL A 92 -0.60 -19.53 -4.58
C VAL A 92 -0.74 -18.25 -3.76
N ALA A 93 -1.58 -17.32 -4.19
CA ALA A 93 -1.88 -16.11 -3.43
C ALA A 93 -2.49 -16.41 -2.05
N ARG A 94 -3.29 -17.47 -1.90
CA ARG A 94 -3.90 -17.87 -0.62
C ARG A 94 -3.05 -18.81 0.23
N ASP A 95 -2.04 -19.47 -0.33
CA ASP A 95 -1.19 -20.43 0.40
C ASP A 95 -0.50 -19.76 1.60
N PRO A 96 -0.78 -20.17 2.85
CA PRO A 96 -0.16 -19.59 4.05
C PRO A 96 1.38 -19.68 4.06
N ALA A 97 1.97 -20.65 3.38
CA ALA A 97 3.42 -20.82 3.30
C ALA A 97 4.10 -19.90 2.27
N HIS A 98 3.33 -19.30 1.35
CA HIS A 98 3.85 -18.46 0.29
C HIS A 98 3.61 -16.97 0.56
N ASN A 99 4.62 -16.27 1.09
CA ASN A 99 4.51 -14.84 1.38
C ASN A 99 4.43 -14.00 0.09
N ILE A 100 3.60 -12.95 0.12
CA ILE A 100 3.63 -11.90 -0.90
C ILE A 100 4.74 -10.92 -0.53
N THR A 101 5.87 -10.97 -1.22
CA THR A 101 7.05 -10.15 -0.90
C THR A 101 7.15 -8.88 -1.71
N GLU A 102 6.34 -8.72 -2.75
CA GLU A 102 6.33 -7.52 -3.59
C GLU A 102 4.90 -7.05 -3.86
N ILE A 103 4.68 -5.75 -3.71
CA ILE A 103 3.45 -5.07 -4.09
C ILE A 103 3.78 -3.76 -4.81
N ALA A 104 2.80 -3.23 -5.51
CA ALA A 104 2.82 -1.89 -6.05
C ALA A 104 1.57 -1.12 -5.63
N VAL A 105 1.73 0.19 -5.42
CA VAL A 105 0.66 1.11 -5.03
C VAL A 105 0.62 2.26 -6.02
N LEU A 106 -0.51 2.43 -6.68
CA LEU A 106 -0.77 3.56 -7.57
C LEU A 106 -1.51 4.64 -6.78
N VAL A 107 -1.05 5.88 -6.89
CA VAL A 107 -1.61 7.00 -6.13
C VAL A 107 -1.80 8.20 -7.05
N SER A 108 -2.99 8.79 -7.06
CA SER A 108 -3.24 10.10 -7.65
C SER A 108 -2.88 11.18 -6.63
N VAL A 109 -1.95 12.05 -6.97
CA VAL A 109 -1.41 13.08 -6.07
C VAL A 109 -1.84 14.45 -6.56
N GLY A 110 -2.63 15.18 -5.78
CA GLY A 110 -3.12 16.52 -6.12
C GLY A 110 -2.26 17.67 -5.60
N GLU A 111 -2.56 18.88 -6.07
CA GLU A 111 -1.86 20.12 -5.69
C GLU A 111 -1.83 20.42 -4.17
N GLY A 112 -2.83 19.97 -3.41
CA GLY A 112 -3.01 20.27 -1.98
C GLY A 112 -1.93 19.67 -1.07
N VAL A 113 -1.09 18.77 -1.59
CA VAL A 113 0.08 18.21 -0.87
C VAL A 113 1.42 18.81 -1.32
N SER A 114 1.38 19.94 -2.03
CA SER A 114 2.58 20.65 -2.47
C SER A 114 3.43 21.17 -1.31
N GLY A 115 4.75 21.07 -1.44
CA GLY A 115 5.71 21.81 -0.59
C GLY A 115 6.30 23.03 -1.30
N TYR A 116 6.36 22.98 -2.62
CA TYR A 116 6.71 24.06 -3.53
C TYR A 116 5.71 24.01 -4.69
N PRO A 117 5.35 25.13 -5.36
CA PRO A 117 4.38 25.11 -6.45
C PRO A 117 4.64 24.01 -7.49
N GLY A 118 3.67 23.10 -7.67
CA GLY A 118 3.76 21.98 -8.61
C GLY A 118 4.59 20.78 -8.14
N ILE A 119 5.13 20.80 -6.91
CA ILE A 119 6.01 19.76 -6.37
C ILE A 119 5.47 19.26 -5.03
N VAL A 120 5.21 17.95 -4.95
CA VAL A 120 4.77 17.26 -3.73
C VAL A 120 5.79 17.49 -2.60
N HIS A 121 5.30 17.83 -1.41
CA HIS A 121 6.15 18.05 -0.25
C HIS A 121 6.97 16.79 0.08
N GLY A 122 8.27 16.95 0.38
CA GLY A 122 9.15 15.80 0.66
C GLY A 122 8.65 14.91 1.80
N GLY A 123 8.05 15.51 2.84
CA GLY A 123 7.39 14.75 3.92
C GLY A 123 6.19 13.90 3.46
N ILE A 124 5.47 14.33 2.43
CA ILE A 124 4.37 13.54 1.84
C ILE A 124 4.93 12.41 0.99
N VAL A 125 6.03 12.63 0.26
CA VAL A 125 6.75 11.56 -0.45
C VAL A 125 7.24 10.49 0.53
N ALA A 126 7.82 10.88 1.67
CA ALA A 126 8.21 9.94 2.72
C ALA A 126 7.01 9.17 3.29
N ALA A 127 5.89 9.86 3.57
CA ALA A 127 4.68 9.23 4.08
C ALA A 127 4.09 8.23 3.06
N LEU A 128 4.08 8.58 1.76
CA LEU A 128 3.61 7.69 0.69
C LEU A 128 4.44 6.40 0.62
N LEU A 129 5.76 6.53 0.75
CA LEU A 129 6.67 5.39 0.78
C LEU A 129 6.41 4.51 2.01
N ASP A 130 6.27 5.12 3.19
CA ASP A 130 5.98 4.41 4.44
C ASP A 130 4.65 3.63 4.37
N GLU A 131 3.56 4.31 4.02
CA GLU A 131 2.22 3.72 3.88
C GLU A 131 2.19 2.58 2.86
N SER A 132 2.84 2.78 1.70
CA SER A 132 2.89 1.77 0.64
C SER A 132 3.67 0.53 1.07
N MET A 133 4.79 0.69 1.78
CA MET A 133 5.55 -0.44 2.30
C MET A 133 4.80 -1.17 3.42
N GLY A 134 4.09 -0.44 4.28
CA GLY A 134 3.26 -1.00 5.35
C GLY A 134 2.16 -1.93 4.84
N THR A 135 1.61 -1.62 3.67
CA THR A 135 0.56 -2.41 3.00
C THR A 135 0.94 -3.89 2.79
N ILE A 136 2.25 -4.21 2.67
CA ILE A 136 2.72 -5.61 2.56
C ILE A 136 2.28 -6.43 3.78
N PHE A 137 2.46 -5.88 4.99
CA PHE A 137 2.14 -6.59 6.22
C PHE A 137 0.63 -6.79 6.36
N ASP A 138 -0.13 -5.77 5.97
CA ASP A 138 -1.58 -5.81 6.03
C ASP A 138 -2.20 -6.85 5.10
N LEU A 139 -1.70 -6.93 3.87
CA LEU A 139 -2.12 -7.93 2.89
C LEU A 139 -1.78 -9.34 3.37
N ASN A 140 -0.52 -9.58 3.75
CA ASN A 140 -0.08 -10.91 4.19
C ASN A 140 -0.80 -11.36 5.48
N GLY A 141 -1.04 -10.45 6.42
CA GLY A 141 -1.81 -10.78 7.62
C GLY A 141 -3.29 -11.08 7.32
N SER A 142 -3.91 -10.36 6.38
CA SER A 142 -5.28 -10.65 5.91
C SER A 142 -5.38 -12.01 5.23
N LEU A 143 -4.33 -12.40 4.50
CA LEU A 143 -4.17 -13.73 3.88
C LEU A 143 -3.64 -14.80 4.84
N ARG A 144 -3.47 -14.46 6.14
CA ARG A 144 -3.05 -15.37 7.23
C ARG A 144 -1.74 -16.10 6.97
N LYS A 145 -0.78 -15.46 6.28
CA LYS A 145 0.54 -16.04 6.01
C LYS A 145 1.26 -16.46 7.29
N GLU A 146 2.12 -17.47 7.19
CA GLU A 146 2.72 -18.13 8.35
C GLU A 146 3.89 -17.39 8.98
N ALA A 147 4.57 -16.53 8.22
CA ALA A 147 5.71 -15.80 8.77
C ALA A 147 5.30 -14.96 9.99
N ARG A 148 6.13 -15.01 11.03
CA ARG A 148 5.88 -14.34 12.32
C ARG A 148 5.68 -12.82 12.17
N ALA A 149 6.29 -12.21 11.15
CA ALA A 149 6.10 -10.80 10.83
C ALA A 149 4.65 -10.43 10.50
N PHE A 150 3.80 -11.36 10.07
CA PHE A 150 2.43 -11.09 9.63
C PHE A 150 1.35 -11.48 10.64
N LYS A 151 1.75 -11.93 11.83
CA LYS A 151 0.81 -12.39 12.87
C LYS A 151 0.28 -11.26 13.76
N THR A 152 0.89 -10.07 13.71
CA THR A 152 0.49 -8.87 14.47
C THR A 152 0.70 -7.61 13.63
N HIS A 153 0.17 -6.47 14.08
CA HIS A 153 0.42 -5.18 13.44
C HIS A 153 1.93 -4.87 13.43
N ASN A 154 2.37 -4.24 12.35
CA ASN A 154 3.74 -3.78 12.20
C ASN A 154 3.80 -2.28 12.34
N VAL A 155 4.92 -1.80 12.89
CA VAL A 155 5.25 -0.38 12.95
C VAL A 155 6.60 -0.14 12.31
N THR A 156 6.78 1.05 11.74
CA THR A 156 8.05 1.50 11.19
C THR A 156 9.05 1.73 12.31
N GLY A 157 10.14 0.95 12.33
CA GLY A 157 11.24 1.10 13.27
C GLY A 157 12.34 2.06 12.76
N GLY A 158 12.40 2.31 11.46
CA GLY A 158 13.29 3.27 10.84
C GLY A 158 13.07 3.36 9.33
N ILE A 159 13.30 4.54 8.77
CA ILE A 159 13.11 4.84 7.35
C ILE A 159 14.22 5.76 6.84
N ASP A 160 14.85 5.40 5.73
CA ASP A 160 15.85 6.19 5.01
C ASP A 160 15.33 6.48 3.60
N VAL A 161 15.03 7.74 3.32
CA VAL A 161 14.46 8.19 2.04
C VAL A 161 15.49 9.02 1.28
N LYS A 162 15.70 8.69 0.01
CA LYS A 162 16.51 9.48 -0.93
C LYS A 162 15.60 10.09 -1.98
N TYR A 163 15.58 11.42 -2.04
CA TYR A 163 14.85 12.18 -3.05
C TYR A 163 15.77 12.42 -4.24
N LEU A 164 15.47 11.80 -5.38
CA LEU A 164 16.32 11.83 -6.57
C LEU A 164 15.86 12.91 -7.55
N LYS A 165 14.55 13.08 -7.69
CA LYS A 165 13.91 14.06 -8.59
C LYS A 165 12.64 14.62 -7.92
N PRO A 166 12.20 15.83 -8.29
CA PRO A 166 10.91 16.35 -7.86
C PRO A 166 9.75 15.43 -8.25
N VAL A 167 8.78 15.27 -7.36
CA VAL A 167 7.51 14.58 -7.67
C VAL A 167 6.48 15.62 -8.06
N PRO A 168 5.97 15.62 -9.30
CA PRO A 168 4.94 16.57 -9.72
C PRO A 168 3.61 16.35 -8.99
N THR A 169 2.95 17.42 -8.59
CA THR A 169 1.52 17.33 -8.24
C THR A 169 0.66 17.17 -9.49
N ASP A 170 -0.63 16.88 -9.28
CA ASP A 170 -1.63 16.61 -10.31
C ASP A 170 -1.16 15.50 -11.27
N SER A 171 -0.55 14.47 -10.69
CA SER A 171 0.02 13.33 -11.41
C SER A 171 -0.34 12.02 -10.71
N VAL A 172 -0.18 10.91 -11.45
CA VAL A 172 -0.25 9.56 -10.88
C VAL A 172 1.17 9.02 -10.71
N VAL A 173 1.46 8.47 -9.53
CA VAL A 173 2.75 7.83 -9.21
C VAL A 173 2.54 6.37 -8.87
N CYS A 174 3.58 5.57 -9.07
CA CYS A 174 3.62 4.15 -8.69
C CYS A 174 4.71 3.94 -7.64
N ILE A 175 4.35 3.40 -6.48
CA ILE A 175 5.29 3.01 -5.43
C ILE A 175 5.40 1.49 -5.41
N THR A 176 6.57 0.94 -5.72
CA THR A 176 6.85 -0.50 -5.56
C THR A 176 7.50 -0.75 -4.21
N ALA A 177 7.04 -1.75 -3.47
CA ALA A 177 7.59 -2.17 -2.19
C ALA A 177 8.01 -3.64 -2.23
N VAL A 178 9.22 -3.94 -1.75
CA VAL A 178 9.80 -5.30 -1.74
C VAL A 178 10.32 -5.64 -0.35
N ALA A 179 9.77 -6.70 0.26
CA ALA A 179 10.26 -7.28 1.51
C ALA A 179 11.41 -8.26 1.24
N GLU A 180 12.60 -7.98 1.77
CA GLU A 180 13.83 -8.73 1.47
C GLU A 180 14.29 -9.65 2.60
N GLU A 181 14.24 -9.17 3.85
CA GLU A 181 14.83 -9.84 5.02
C GLU A 181 13.76 -10.03 6.12
N ILE A 182 12.86 -10.99 5.95
CA ILE A 182 11.85 -11.33 6.97
C ILE A 182 12.49 -12.22 8.05
N ASP A 183 13.01 -11.60 9.12
CA ASP A 183 13.65 -12.28 10.24
C ASP A 183 12.83 -12.13 11.53
N GLY A 184 12.03 -13.17 11.82
CA GLY A 184 11.21 -13.24 13.01
C GLY A 184 10.19 -12.10 13.08
N ARG A 185 10.49 -11.04 13.85
CA ARG A 185 9.64 -9.85 14.00
C ARG A 185 10.15 -8.64 13.24
N LYS A 186 11.33 -8.72 12.62
CA LYS A 186 11.91 -7.61 11.88
C LYS A 186 11.81 -7.90 10.39
N THR A 187 11.51 -6.89 9.61
CA THR A 187 11.51 -7.01 8.15
C THR A 187 12.12 -5.78 7.53
N LYS A 188 13.11 -5.99 6.67
CA LYS A 188 13.63 -4.92 5.81
C LYS A 188 12.80 -4.83 4.55
N VAL A 189 12.35 -3.62 4.22
CA VAL A 189 11.55 -3.34 3.03
C VAL A 189 12.21 -2.23 2.23
N ARG A 190 12.36 -2.43 0.92
CA ARG A 190 12.78 -1.39 -0.02
C ARG A 190 11.57 -0.84 -0.77
N GLY A 191 11.57 0.47 -0.99
CA GLY A 191 10.54 1.19 -1.73
C GLY A 191 11.13 2.00 -2.87
N GLU A 192 10.43 2.09 -4.00
CA GLU A 192 10.76 3.01 -5.09
C GLU A 192 9.49 3.74 -5.54
N LEU A 193 9.52 5.07 -5.57
CA LEU A 193 8.46 5.90 -6.15
C LEU A 193 8.86 6.26 -7.58
N LYS A 194 7.98 5.93 -8.53
CA LYS A 194 8.18 6.08 -9.98
C LYS A 194 7.07 6.93 -10.60
N ASN A 195 7.40 7.64 -11.68
CA ASN A 195 6.41 8.28 -12.55
C ASN A 195 5.87 7.32 -13.61
N GLU A 196 4.95 7.81 -14.45
CA GLU A 196 4.37 7.07 -15.58
C GLU A 196 5.41 6.49 -16.57
N LYS A 197 6.61 7.10 -16.66
CA LYS A 197 7.70 6.67 -17.55
C LYS A 197 8.60 5.61 -16.90
N GLY A 198 8.30 5.21 -15.67
CA GLY A 198 9.12 4.31 -14.88
C GLY A 198 10.38 4.96 -14.30
N GLU A 199 10.53 6.29 -14.38
CA GLU A 199 11.68 6.97 -13.78
C GLU A 199 11.53 7.01 -12.26
N VAL A 200 12.57 6.56 -11.55
CA VAL A 200 12.60 6.61 -10.09
C VAL A 200 12.82 8.04 -9.63
N LEU A 201 11.87 8.57 -8.86
CA LEU A 201 11.89 9.92 -8.30
C LEU A 201 12.36 9.92 -6.85
N ALA A 202 12.06 8.87 -6.10
CA ALA A 202 12.57 8.66 -4.75
C ALA A 202 12.75 7.17 -4.46
N THR A 203 13.71 6.84 -3.60
CA THR A 203 13.93 5.47 -3.09
C THR A 203 13.89 5.46 -1.58
N CYS A 204 13.55 4.31 -1.01
CA CYS A 204 13.47 4.13 0.42
C CYS A 204 14.05 2.78 0.87
N SER A 205 14.74 2.76 2.00
CA SER A 205 15.01 1.55 2.77
C SER A 205 14.42 1.71 4.16
N SER A 206 13.66 0.72 4.61
CA SER A 206 12.98 0.77 5.90
C SER A 206 13.16 -0.52 6.70
N GLN A 207 13.02 -0.41 8.02
CA GLN A 207 12.95 -1.53 8.93
C GLN A 207 11.60 -1.50 9.65
N TRP A 208 10.87 -2.60 9.57
CA TRP A 208 9.57 -2.80 10.18
C TRP A 208 9.67 -3.77 11.35
N VAL A 209 8.83 -3.57 12.36
CA VAL A 209 8.81 -4.39 13.56
C VAL A 209 7.39 -4.83 13.87
N ALA A 210 7.16 -6.15 13.85
CA ALA A 210 5.92 -6.74 14.31
C ALA A 210 5.79 -6.54 15.83
N LEU A 211 4.66 -5.97 16.23
CA LEU A 211 4.36 -5.69 17.63
C LEU A 211 4.34 -7.00 18.42
N LYS A 212 4.76 -6.90 19.68
CA LYS A 212 4.53 -7.99 20.61
C LYS A 212 3.05 -7.98 20.92
N ALA A 213 2.42 -9.13 20.77
CA ALA A 213 1.33 -9.68 21.56
C ALA A 213 0.76 -8.90 22.78
N ASN A 214 1.58 -8.23 23.59
CA ASN A 214 1.24 -7.78 24.94
C ASN A 214 1.18 -6.24 25.07
N LEU A 215 0.66 -5.53 24.08
CA LEU A 215 0.36 -4.08 24.18
C LEU A 215 -1.15 -3.85 24.02
#